data_AF-A0A3C1Z6Z6-F1
#
_entry.id   AF-A0A3C1Z6Z6-F1
#
_cell.length_a   1.000
_cell.length_b   1.000
_cell.length_c   1.000
_cell.angle_alpha   90.00
_cell.angle_beta   90.00
_cell.angle_gamma   90.00
#
_symmetry.space_group_name_H-M   'P 1'
#
loop_
_entity.id
_entity.type
_entity.pdbx_description
1 polymer ?
#
loop_
_entity_poly.entity_id
_entity_poly.type
_entity_poly.pdbx_seq_one_letter_code
_entity_poly.pdbx_strand_id
1 'polypeptide(L)'
;QVWQDAKESGCKYLHFGYESGNERVLRLMDKATTTAIMTEHLKRTAEAGIWNHCMGFFGFPGETREEAWSSVQFLEQNKEHVHSLGFGTFDLGRHNPVAKNPEKFGVTAYKNPEWDLALDYYFTVKQGLSIEEAERVFEEFERNHHPGWDLRLFIREYIFLYIARFGLQKLPDLQYGSAKITGASPTLAGKM
;
A
#
# COMPACT_ATOMS: atom_id res chain seq x y z
N GLN A 1 -13.62 20.34 10.41
CA GLN A 1 -12.68 21.46 10.60
C GLN A 1 -11.32 21.15 9.99
N VAL A 2 -10.50 20.27 10.58
CA VAL A 2 -9.10 20.03 10.15
C VAL A 2 -8.88 19.81 8.64
N TRP A 3 -9.74 19.02 7.96
CA TRP A 3 -9.58 18.76 6.52
C TRP A 3 -9.94 19.96 5.63
N GLN A 4 -10.87 20.80 6.07
CA GLN A 4 -11.16 22.05 5.37
C GLN A 4 -10.03 23.05 5.60
N ASP A 5 -9.54 23.18 6.84
CA ASP A 5 -8.39 24.04 7.15
C ASP A 5 -7.15 23.62 6.32
N ALA A 6 -6.89 22.31 6.20
CA ALA A 6 -5.82 21.78 5.39
C ALA A 6 -5.96 22.19 3.92
N LYS A 7 -7.16 22.03 3.34
CA LYS A 7 -7.44 22.43 1.96
C LYS A 7 -7.29 23.94 1.75
N GLU A 8 -7.85 24.75 2.64
CA GLU A 8 -7.78 26.21 2.57
C GLU A 8 -6.33 26.71 2.71
N SER A 9 -5.52 26.00 3.49
CA SER A 9 -4.07 26.22 3.59
C SER A 9 -3.28 25.73 2.35
N GLY A 10 -3.95 25.15 1.36
CA GLY A 10 -3.35 24.72 0.10
C GLY A 10 -2.97 23.24 0.04
N CYS A 11 -3.31 22.41 1.02
CA CYS A 11 -3.09 20.97 0.95
C CYS A 11 -3.89 20.36 -0.23
N LYS A 12 -3.20 19.64 -1.10
CA LYS A 12 -3.79 18.98 -2.29
C LYS A 12 -3.65 17.46 -2.28
N TYR A 13 -2.66 16.95 -1.56
CA TYR A 13 -2.21 15.56 -1.64
C TYR A 13 -1.66 15.13 -0.28
N LEU A 14 -1.96 13.89 0.11
CA LEU A 14 -1.52 13.30 1.37
C LEU A 14 -1.06 11.86 1.13
N HIS A 15 0.13 11.54 1.65
CA HIS A 15 0.48 10.16 1.93
C HIS A 15 -0.25 9.71 3.18
N PHE A 16 -1.10 8.71 3.03
CA PHE A 16 -1.86 8.14 4.12
C PHE A 16 -1.23 6.81 4.52
N GLY A 17 -0.72 6.73 5.75
CA GLY A 17 -0.20 5.47 6.32
C GLY A 17 -1.36 4.52 6.59
N TYR A 18 -1.77 3.79 5.56
CA TYR A 18 -2.84 2.81 5.60
C TYR A 18 -2.37 1.52 6.30
N GLU A 19 -1.20 1.01 5.88
CA GLU A 19 -0.52 -0.18 6.38
C GLU A 19 -1.33 -1.47 6.20
N SER A 20 -2.48 -1.60 6.87
CA SER A 20 -3.38 -2.74 6.82
C SER A 20 -4.82 -2.31 7.11
N GLY A 21 -5.78 -2.95 6.44
CA GLY A 21 -7.22 -2.80 6.70
C GLY A 21 -7.74 -3.80 7.73
N ASN A 22 -6.83 -4.53 8.39
CA ASN A 22 -7.16 -5.52 9.39
C ASN A 22 -6.79 -5.05 10.80
N GLU A 23 -7.79 -4.97 11.68
CA GLU A 23 -7.65 -4.53 13.07
C GLU A 23 -6.61 -5.33 13.88
N ARG A 24 -6.49 -6.65 13.63
CA ARG A 24 -5.51 -7.47 14.35
C ARG A 24 -4.09 -7.15 13.88
N VAL A 25 -3.89 -7.00 12.58
CA VAL A 25 -2.59 -6.66 11.98
C VAL A 25 -2.15 -5.26 12.40
N LEU A 26 -3.06 -4.27 12.40
CA LEU A 26 -2.77 -2.93 12.93
C LEU A 26 -2.29 -2.96 14.39
N ARG A 27 -2.90 -3.81 15.23
CA ARG A 27 -2.43 -4.03 16.60
C ARG A 27 -1.09 -4.75 16.68
N LEU A 28 -0.82 -5.71 15.80
CA LEU A 28 0.51 -6.36 15.71
C LEU A 28 1.60 -5.33 15.37
N MET A 29 1.29 -4.37 14.49
CA MET A 29 2.18 -3.27 14.11
C MET A 29 2.30 -2.18 15.18
N ASP A 30 1.54 -2.27 16.28
CA ASP A 30 1.46 -1.23 17.32
C ASP A 30 1.00 0.14 16.77
N LYS A 31 0.04 0.12 15.83
CA LYS A 31 -0.52 1.34 15.25
C LYS A 31 -1.67 1.86 16.10
N ALA A 32 -1.61 3.15 16.44
CA ALA A 32 -2.66 3.85 17.17
C ALA A 32 -3.79 4.34 16.23
N THR A 33 -4.40 3.43 15.48
CA THR A 33 -5.53 3.71 14.56
C THR A 33 -6.51 2.54 14.51
N THR A 34 -7.67 2.75 13.88
CA THR A 34 -8.66 1.71 13.60
C THR A 34 -9.17 1.86 12.17
N THR A 35 -9.74 0.79 11.63
CA THR A 35 -10.42 0.76 10.33
C THR A 35 -11.56 1.78 10.25
N ALA A 36 -12.29 1.99 11.35
CA ALA A 36 -13.34 3.01 11.41
C ALA A 36 -12.77 4.43 11.27
N ILE A 37 -11.65 4.71 11.95
CA ILE A 37 -10.94 5.99 11.83
C ILE A 37 -10.41 6.16 10.40
N MET A 38 -9.84 5.11 9.82
CA MET A 38 -9.35 5.11 8.44
C MET A 38 -10.45 5.39 7.42
N THR A 39 -11.61 4.72 7.51
CA THR A 39 -12.77 4.99 6.65
C THR A 39 -13.18 6.45 6.72
N GLU A 40 -13.25 7.02 7.92
CA GLU A 40 -13.61 8.41 8.10
C GLU A 40 -12.56 9.37 7.51
N HIS A 41 -11.28 9.03 7.61
CA HIS A 41 -10.21 9.79 6.98
C HIS A 41 -10.28 9.76 5.45
N LEU A 42 -10.49 8.59 4.86
CA LEU A 42 -10.65 8.45 3.41
C LEU A 42 -11.82 9.29 2.91
N LYS A 43 -12.98 9.15 3.56
CA LYS A 43 -14.18 9.91 3.22
C LYS A 43 -13.96 11.42 3.35
N ARG A 44 -13.48 11.90 4.50
CA ARG A 44 -13.33 13.34 4.75
C ARG A 44 -12.27 13.99 3.86
N THR A 45 -11.18 13.29 3.54
CA THR A 45 -10.16 13.82 2.61
C THR A 45 -10.71 13.90 1.20
N ALA A 46 -11.42 12.88 0.73
CA ALA A 46 -12.09 12.88 -0.57
C ALA A 46 -13.14 14.00 -0.68
N GLU A 47 -14.02 14.15 0.31
CA GLU A 47 -15.03 15.21 0.37
C GLU A 47 -14.42 16.62 0.44
N ALA A 48 -13.30 16.77 1.16
CA ALA A 48 -12.55 18.01 1.15
C ALA A 48 -11.98 18.28 -0.24
N GLY A 49 -11.72 17.27 -1.07
CA GLY A 49 -10.97 17.45 -2.32
C GLY A 49 -9.47 17.53 -2.04
N ILE A 50 -8.99 16.58 -1.23
CA ILE A 50 -7.57 16.32 -1.00
C ILE A 50 -7.34 14.88 -1.47
N TRP A 51 -6.36 14.70 -2.36
CA TRP A 51 -6.01 13.39 -2.87
C TRP A 51 -5.32 12.56 -1.78
N ASN A 52 -5.90 11.42 -1.43
CA ASN A 52 -5.24 10.45 -0.54
C ASN A 52 -4.52 9.37 -1.36
N HIS A 53 -3.27 9.12 -1.00
CA HIS A 53 -2.46 8.03 -1.53
C HIS A 53 -2.18 7.05 -0.39
N CYS A 54 -2.86 5.91 -0.40
CA CYS A 54 -2.79 4.94 0.69
C CYS A 54 -1.53 4.09 0.55
N MET A 55 -0.63 4.22 1.51
CA MET A 55 0.60 3.45 1.60
C MET A 55 0.35 2.22 2.47
N GLY A 56 0.56 1.04 1.91
CA GLY A 56 0.35 -0.23 2.60
C GLY A 56 1.37 -1.28 2.17
N PHE A 57 1.38 -2.41 2.86
CA PHE A 57 2.23 -3.53 2.46
C PHE A 57 1.67 -4.85 2.99
N PHE A 58 2.08 -5.94 2.37
CA PHE A 58 1.76 -7.30 2.81
C PHE A 58 2.96 -7.98 3.45
N GLY A 59 2.70 -8.95 4.32
CA GLY A 59 3.73 -9.79 4.93
C GLY A 59 4.32 -9.21 6.20
N PHE A 60 3.57 -8.41 6.96
CA PHE A 60 4.03 -8.05 8.30
C PHE A 60 4.18 -9.33 9.15
N PRO A 61 5.21 -9.45 10.01
CA PRO A 61 5.38 -10.63 10.85
C PRO A 61 4.11 -10.99 11.64
N GLY A 62 3.60 -12.21 11.43
CA GLY A 62 2.36 -12.70 12.03
C GLY A 62 1.06 -12.37 11.28
N GLU A 63 1.10 -11.66 10.15
CA GLU A 63 -0.04 -11.47 9.23
C GLU A 63 -0.33 -12.76 8.45
N THR A 64 -1.60 -13.16 8.39
CA THR A 64 -2.02 -14.31 7.57
C THR A 64 -2.49 -13.86 6.19
N ARG A 65 -2.57 -14.82 5.26
CA ARG A 65 -3.08 -14.58 3.91
C ARG A 65 -4.50 -14.00 3.92
N GLU A 66 -5.37 -14.54 4.76
CA GLU A 66 -6.77 -14.11 4.89
C GLU A 66 -6.86 -12.64 5.35
N GLU A 67 -5.93 -12.21 6.20
CA GLU A 67 -5.91 -10.85 6.72
C GLU A 67 -5.35 -9.85 5.73
N ALA A 68 -4.32 -10.25 4.97
CA ALA A 68 -3.86 -9.48 3.82
C ALA A 68 -5.03 -9.25 2.85
N TRP A 69 -5.82 -10.28 2.53
CA TRP A 69 -7.00 -10.13 1.68
C TRP A 69 -8.14 -9.33 2.32
N SER A 70 -8.32 -9.41 3.64
CA SER A 70 -9.27 -8.54 4.34
C SER A 70 -8.88 -7.06 4.23
N SER A 71 -7.57 -6.76 4.14
CA SER A 71 -7.07 -5.41 3.89
C SER A 71 -7.43 -4.95 2.47
N VAL A 72 -7.29 -5.81 1.46
CA VAL A 72 -7.74 -5.47 0.10
C VAL A 72 -9.25 -5.24 0.08
N GLN A 73 -10.02 -6.10 0.74
CA GLN A 73 -11.47 -5.98 0.80
C GLN A 73 -11.93 -4.69 1.50
N PHE A 74 -11.20 -4.23 2.53
CA PHE A 74 -11.43 -2.93 3.15
C PHE A 74 -11.28 -1.77 2.13
N LEU A 75 -10.22 -1.79 1.30
CA LEU A 75 -10.03 -0.75 0.29
C LEU A 75 -11.15 -0.78 -0.76
N GLU A 76 -11.55 -1.98 -1.21
CA GLU A 76 -12.65 -2.15 -2.17
C GLU A 76 -13.97 -1.59 -1.63
N GLN A 77 -14.25 -1.80 -0.34
CA GLN A 77 -15.44 -1.23 0.33
C GLN A 77 -15.40 0.31 0.40
N ASN A 78 -14.20 0.90 0.38
CA ASN A 78 -13.98 2.35 0.46
C ASN A 78 -13.52 2.96 -0.87
N LYS A 79 -13.60 2.22 -1.99
CA LYS A 79 -12.94 2.59 -3.26
C LYS A 79 -13.35 3.95 -3.82
N GLU A 80 -14.59 4.38 -3.57
CA GLU A 80 -15.11 5.69 -4.00
C GLU A 80 -14.43 6.87 -3.27
N HIS A 81 -13.68 6.57 -2.19
CA HIS A 81 -12.94 7.54 -1.38
C HIS A 81 -11.42 7.34 -1.47
N VAL A 82 -10.95 6.29 -2.13
CA VAL A 82 -9.53 5.96 -2.29
C VAL A 82 -9.07 6.40 -3.67
N HIS A 83 -8.09 7.30 -3.74
CA HIS A 83 -7.67 7.84 -5.03
C HIS A 83 -6.52 7.07 -5.68
N SER A 84 -5.61 6.53 -4.88
CA SER A 84 -4.45 5.76 -5.36
C SER A 84 -3.79 4.98 -4.23
N LEU A 85 -3.01 3.97 -4.60
CA LEU A 85 -2.32 3.09 -3.67
C LEU A 85 -0.81 3.09 -3.94
N GLY A 86 -0.02 2.91 -2.89
CA GLY A 86 1.42 2.67 -2.95
C GLY A 86 1.73 1.43 -2.12
N PHE A 87 1.63 0.26 -2.73
CA PHE A 87 1.71 -1.04 -2.05
C PHE A 87 3.04 -1.74 -2.35
N GLY A 88 3.45 -2.59 -1.42
CA GLY A 88 4.61 -3.46 -1.55
C GLY A 88 4.58 -4.59 -0.53
N THR A 89 5.74 -5.13 -0.22
CA THR A 89 5.93 -6.13 0.85
C THR A 89 6.68 -5.52 2.02
N PHE A 90 6.57 -6.15 3.19
CA PHE A 90 7.28 -5.70 4.38
C PHE A 90 8.79 -5.93 4.25
N ASP A 91 9.56 -4.84 4.35
CA ASP A 91 11.01 -4.88 4.45
C ASP A 91 11.49 -4.77 5.91
N LEU A 92 12.45 -5.61 6.30
CA LEU A 92 13.08 -5.54 7.61
C LEU A 92 14.21 -4.51 7.64
N GLY A 93 13.82 -3.24 7.65
CA GLY A 93 14.75 -2.12 7.77
C GLY A 93 15.56 -2.14 9.06
N ARG A 94 16.86 -1.94 8.94
CA ARG A 94 17.90 -2.02 9.99
C ARG A 94 17.55 -1.29 11.29
N HIS A 95 16.80 -0.19 11.19
CA HIS A 95 16.48 0.69 12.31
C HIS A 95 15.01 0.68 12.74
N ASN A 96 14.17 -0.14 12.09
CA ASN A 96 12.75 -0.22 12.43
C ASN A 96 12.52 -0.97 13.77
N PRO A 97 11.35 -0.83 14.41
CA PRO A 97 11.06 -1.47 15.70
C PRO A 97 11.16 -2.99 15.68
N VAL A 98 10.87 -3.61 14.53
CA VAL A 98 10.92 -5.07 14.32
C VAL A 98 12.37 -5.55 14.36
N ALA A 99 13.29 -4.90 13.65
CA ALA A 99 14.71 -5.25 13.63
C ALA A 99 15.39 -5.02 15.00
N LYS A 100 14.89 -4.05 15.78
CA LYS A 100 15.37 -3.78 17.15
C LYS A 100 14.87 -4.80 18.17
N ASN A 101 13.69 -5.39 17.96
CA ASN A 101 13.07 -6.35 18.88
C ASN A 101 12.56 -7.59 18.14
N PRO A 102 13.42 -8.32 17.40
CA PRO A 102 12.98 -9.35 16.46
C PRO A 102 12.21 -10.49 17.14
N GLU A 103 12.59 -10.86 18.37
CA GLU A 103 11.91 -11.90 19.14
C GLU A 103 10.45 -11.54 19.45
N LYS A 104 10.16 -10.26 19.79
CA LYS A 104 8.79 -9.79 20.06
C LYS A 104 7.86 -10.03 18.88
N PHE A 105 8.38 -9.92 17.66
CA PHE A 105 7.62 -10.07 16.42
C PHE A 105 7.79 -11.46 15.79
N GLY A 106 8.52 -12.38 16.42
CA GLY A 106 8.77 -13.71 15.89
C GLY A 106 9.61 -13.71 14.60
N VAL A 107 10.53 -12.74 14.47
CA VAL A 107 11.39 -12.56 13.31
C VAL A 107 12.80 -13.08 13.60
N THR A 108 13.45 -13.70 12.60
CA THR A 108 14.88 -14.00 12.62
C THR A 108 15.55 -13.27 11.47
N ALA A 109 16.39 -12.27 11.77
CA ALA A 109 17.10 -11.48 10.78
C ALA A 109 18.44 -12.13 10.40
N TYR A 110 18.73 -12.20 9.11
CA TYR A 110 20.04 -12.54 8.58
C TYR A 110 20.90 -11.28 8.47
N LYS A 111 22.00 -11.23 9.24
CA LYS A 111 22.94 -10.11 9.27
C LYS A 111 24.29 -10.55 8.74
N ASN A 112 24.73 -9.96 7.64
CA ASN A 112 26.06 -10.17 7.09
C ASN A 112 26.99 -9.01 7.49
N PRO A 113 28.09 -9.26 8.24
CA PRO A 113 29.06 -8.23 8.62
C PRO A 113 29.70 -7.49 7.44
N GLU A 114 29.81 -8.14 6.29
CA GLU A 114 30.40 -7.57 5.07
C GLU A 114 29.45 -6.61 4.33
N TRP A 115 28.18 -6.53 4.73
CA TRP A 115 27.18 -5.65 4.13
C TRP A 115 26.96 -4.41 5.03
N ASP A 116 28.01 -3.62 5.20
CA ASP A 116 28.02 -2.43 6.06
C ASP A 116 27.00 -1.36 5.65
N LEU A 117 26.73 -1.24 4.34
CA LEU A 117 25.73 -0.36 3.73
C LEU A 117 24.32 -0.96 3.59
N ALA A 118 24.07 -2.20 4.00
CA ALA A 118 22.73 -2.77 3.93
C ALA A 118 21.74 -1.99 4.82
N LEU A 119 20.66 -1.52 4.19
CA LEU A 119 19.56 -0.83 4.86
C LEU A 119 18.49 -1.79 5.36
N ASP A 120 18.37 -2.95 4.72
CA ASP A 120 17.38 -3.98 5.02
C ASP A 120 18.07 -5.34 5.23
N TYR A 121 17.42 -6.19 6.02
CA TYR A 121 17.87 -7.55 6.27
C TYR A 121 16.95 -8.56 5.61
N TYR A 122 17.51 -9.63 5.05
CA TYR A 122 16.73 -10.84 4.82
C TYR A 122 16.27 -11.41 6.17
N PHE A 123 15.10 -12.03 6.19
CA PHE A 123 14.54 -12.56 7.43
C PHE A 123 13.62 -13.74 7.20
N THR A 124 13.38 -14.49 8.27
CA THR A 124 12.31 -15.46 8.35
C THR A 124 11.36 -15.09 9.48
N VAL A 125 10.11 -15.55 9.38
CA VAL A 125 9.09 -15.37 10.40
C VAL A 125 8.72 -16.71 11.01
N LYS A 126 8.39 -16.71 12.31
CA LYS A 126 7.88 -17.89 13.02
C LYS A 126 6.44 -18.21 12.64
N GLN A 127 5.64 -17.18 12.35
CA GLN A 127 4.22 -17.26 12.02
C GLN A 127 3.86 -16.17 11.01
N GLY A 128 2.81 -16.43 10.23
CA GLY A 128 2.37 -15.55 9.16
C GLY A 128 3.05 -15.86 7.83
N LEU A 129 2.88 -14.95 6.88
CA LEU A 129 3.41 -15.06 5.52
C LEU A 129 4.95 -15.00 5.52
N SER A 130 5.60 -15.91 4.80
CA SER A 130 6.99 -15.74 4.40
C SER A 130 7.15 -14.59 3.39
N ILE A 131 8.39 -14.17 3.12
CA ILE A 131 8.67 -13.16 2.08
C ILE A 131 8.09 -13.59 0.73
N GLU A 132 8.32 -14.85 0.35
CA GLU A 132 7.82 -15.42 -0.93
C GLU A 132 6.29 -15.48 -0.97
N GLU A 133 5.63 -15.78 0.16
CA GLU A 133 4.17 -15.82 0.23
C GLU A 133 3.57 -14.40 0.18
N ALA A 134 4.21 -13.43 0.82
CA ALA A 134 3.83 -12.03 0.75
C ALA A 134 3.99 -11.46 -0.66
N GLU A 135 5.07 -11.80 -1.37
CA GLU A 135 5.26 -11.47 -2.78
C GLU A 135 4.15 -12.06 -3.65
N ARG A 136 3.76 -13.33 -3.44
CA ARG A 136 2.63 -13.94 -4.18
C ARG A 136 1.31 -13.24 -3.90
N VAL A 137 1.06 -12.82 -2.67
CA VAL A 137 -0.13 -12.02 -2.32
C VAL A 137 -0.08 -10.67 -3.05
N PHE A 138 1.07 -10.01 -3.06
CA PHE A 138 1.26 -8.74 -3.75
C PHE A 138 1.04 -8.88 -5.26
N GLU A 139 1.62 -9.89 -5.91
CA GLU A 139 1.41 -10.17 -7.33
C GLU A 139 -0.06 -10.44 -7.68
N GLU A 140 -0.78 -11.15 -6.81
CA GLU A 140 -2.20 -11.42 -7.00
C GLU A 140 -3.04 -10.15 -6.80
N PHE A 141 -2.67 -9.30 -5.84
CA PHE A 141 -3.29 -7.99 -5.65
C PHE A 141 -3.08 -7.10 -6.88
N GLU A 142 -1.86 -6.96 -7.39
CA GLU A 142 -1.53 -6.16 -8.58
C GLU A 142 -2.36 -6.57 -9.80
N ARG A 143 -2.72 -7.86 -9.93
CA ARG A 143 -3.54 -8.36 -11.04
C ARG A 143 -5.04 -8.13 -10.89
N ASN A 144 -5.54 -8.01 -9.67
CA ASN A 144 -6.98 -8.14 -9.38
C ASN A 144 -7.61 -6.93 -8.68
N HIS A 145 -6.80 -5.96 -8.26
CA HIS A 145 -7.30 -4.77 -7.56
C HIS A 145 -8.14 -3.85 -8.49
N HIS A 146 -8.91 -2.95 -7.89
CA HIS A 146 -9.69 -1.96 -8.62
C HIS A 146 -8.82 -1.07 -9.55
N PRO A 147 -9.00 -1.14 -10.89
CA PRO A 147 -8.12 -0.44 -11.85
C PRO A 147 -8.11 1.08 -11.73
N GLY A 148 -9.10 1.67 -11.05
CA GLY A 148 -9.11 3.12 -10.79
C GLY A 148 -8.01 3.59 -9.83
N TRP A 149 -7.34 2.66 -9.14
CA TRP A 149 -6.18 2.98 -8.30
C TRP A 149 -4.86 3.03 -9.07
N ASP A 150 -4.81 2.44 -10.27
CA ASP A 150 -3.61 2.40 -11.10
C ASP A 150 -3.26 3.77 -11.67
N LEU A 151 -2.00 4.16 -11.50
CA LEU A 151 -1.45 5.38 -12.06
C LEU A 151 -0.32 5.06 -13.04
N ARG A 152 -0.25 5.79 -14.15
CA ARG A 152 0.83 5.70 -15.15
C ARG A 152 2.18 6.19 -14.63
N LEU A 153 2.18 6.82 -13.45
CA LEU A 153 3.37 7.35 -12.79
C LEU A 153 3.60 6.61 -11.49
N PHE A 154 4.78 6.03 -11.36
CA PHE A 154 5.22 5.38 -10.12
C PHE A 154 5.82 6.38 -9.12
N ILE A 155 6.39 7.50 -9.60
CA ILE A 155 7.02 8.51 -8.75
C ILE A 155 5.93 9.36 -8.09
N ARG A 156 5.77 9.20 -6.78
CA ARG A 156 4.68 9.81 -6.00
C ARG A 156 4.75 11.33 -5.98
N GLU A 157 5.94 11.90 -5.99
CA GLU A 157 6.18 13.33 -6.04
C GLU A 157 5.61 13.93 -7.34
N TYR A 158 5.60 13.17 -8.44
CA TYR A 158 5.02 13.61 -9.70
C TYR A 158 3.50 13.57 -9.66
N ILE A 159 2.90 12.61 -8.94
CA ILE A 159 1.44 12.59 -8.70
C ILE A 159 1.01 13.92 -8.07
N PHE A 160 1.72 14.39 -7.04
CA PHE A 160 1.46 15.69 -6.43
C PHE A 160 1.54 16.85 -7.43
N LEU A 161 2.59 16.91 -8.25
CA LEU A 161 2.75 17.98 -9.25
C LEU A 161 1.59 18.00 -10.26
N TYR A 162 1.13 16.82 -10.70
CA TYR A 162 -0.02 16.70 -11.58
C TYR A 162 -1.31 17.20 -10.91
N ILE A 163 -1.59 16.76 -9.69
CA ILE A 163 -2.78 17.19 -8.95
C ILE A 163 -2.75 18.69 -8.68
N ALA A 164 -1.60 19.24 -8.30
CA ALA A 164 -1.42 20.67 -8.07
C ALA A 164 -1.67 21.49 -9.36
N ARG A 165 -1.28 20.95 -10.53
CA ARG A 165 -1.42 21.64 -11.82
C ARG A 165 -2.80 21.50 -12.46
N PHE A 166 -3.40 20.31 -12.41
CA PHE A 166 -4.61 19.95 -13.17
C PHE A 166 -5.86 19.80 -12.30
N GLY A 167 -5.69 19.70 -10.98
CA GLY A 167 -6.78 19.43 -10.04
C GLY A 167 -7.26 17.97 -10.08
N LEU A 168 -8.17 17.63 -9.16
CA LEU A 168 -8.63 16.25 -8.94
C LEU A 168 -9.54 15.71 -10.07
N GLN A 169 -10.16 16.62 -10.83
CA GLN A 169 -11.19 16.32 -11.83
C GLN A 169 -10.60 15.97 -13.21
N LYS A 170 -9.29 16.15 -13.42
CA LYS A 170 -8.62 15.98 -14.72
C LYS A 170 -7.40 15.08 -14.60
N LEU A 171 -7.65 13.79 -14.41
CA LEU A 171 -6.59 12.78 -14.34
C LEU A 171 -6.66 11.64 -15.38
N PRO A 172 -7.36 11.76 -16.55
CA PRO A 172 -7.33 10.67 -17.54
C PRO A 172 -5.92 10.39 -18.08
N ASP A 173 -5.00 11.35 -17.96
CA ASP A 173 -3.58 11.18 -18.29
C ASP A 173 -2.77 10.50 -17.18
N LEU A 174 -3.21 10.61 -15.92
CA LEU A 174 -2.55 10.00 -14.78
C LEU A 174 -3.04 8.57 -14.57
N GLN A 175 -4.32 8.29 -14.76
CA GLN A 175 -4.89 6.95 -14.61
C GLN A 175 -4.76 6.16 -15.91
N TYR A 176 -4.65 4.85 -15.79
CA TYR A 176 -4.88 3.99 -16.95
C TYR A 176 -6.34 4.20 -17.37
N GLY A 177 -6.56 4.73 -18.57
CA GLY A 177 -7.91 4.72 -19.13
C GLY A 177 -8.38 3.26 -19.12
N SER A 178 -9.67 3.02 -18.85
CA SER A 178 -10.27 1.69 -18.93
C SER A 178 -10.19 1.15 -20.36
N ALA A 179 -9.00 0.75 -20.79
CA ALA A 179 -8.80 -0.06 -21.97
C ALA A 179 -9.44 -1.39 -21.59
N LYS A 180 -10.60 -1.68 -22.17
CA LYS A 180 -11.17 -3.02 -22.16
C LYS A 180 -10.07 -3.95 -22.66
N ILE A 181 -9.42 -4.68 -21.76
CA ILE A 181 -8.52 -5.77 -22.13
C ILE A 181 -9.43 -6.82 -22.75
N THR A 182 -9.58 -6.79 -24.07
CA THR A 182 -10.16 -7.90 -24.82
C THR A 182 -9.21 -9.07 -24.63
N GLY A 183 -9.64 -10.05 -23.85
CA GLY A 183 -8.84 -11.21 -23.48
C GLY A 183 -8.23 -11.88 -24.71
N ALA A 184 -6.92 -11.75 -24.85
CA ALA A 184 -6.12 -12.63 -25.67
C ALA A 184 -5.16 -13.34 -24.71
N SER A 185 -5.46 -14.59 -24.39
CA SER A 185 -4.52 -15.47 -23.68
C SER A 185 -3.24 -15.59 -24.51
N PRO A 186 -2.04 -15.39 -23.93
CA PRO A 186 -0.80 -15.62 -24.66
C PRO A 186 -0.64 -17.12 -24.91
N THR A 187 -0.64 -17.54 -26.18
CA THR A 187 -0.29 -18.89 -26.59
C THR A 187 1.23 -19.03 -26.68
N LEU A 188 1.79 -19.92 -25.86
CA LEU A 188 3.20 -20.35 -25.90
C LEU A 188 3.45 -21.32 -27.07
N ALA A 189 3.27 -20.85 -28.30
CA ALA A 189 3.61 -21.63 -29.49
C ALA A 189 4.45 -20.77 -30.44
N GLY A 190 5.76 -20.95 -30.41
CA GLY A 190 6.65 -20.43 -31.45
C GLY A 190 8.04 -20.07 -30.95
N LYS A 191 8.89 -21.10 -30.77
CA LYS A 191 10.34 -21.08 -31.01
C LYS A 191 10.90 -22.48 -30.71
N MET A 192 10.77 -23.37 -31.70
CA MET A 192 11.84 -24.33 -32.02
C MET A 192 12.59 -23.75 -33.21
#